data_AF-A0A1N7GRP2-F1
#
_entry.id   AF-A0A1N7GRP2-F1
#
_cell.length_a   1.000
_cell.length_b   1.000
_cell.length_c   1.000
_cell.angle_alpha   90.00
_cell.angle_beta   90.00
_cell.angle_gamma   90.00
#
_symmetry.space_group_name_H-M   'P 1'
#
loop_
_entity.id
_entity.type
_entity.pdbx_description
1 polymer ?
#
loop_
_entity_poly.entity_id
_entity_poly.type
_entity_poly.pdbx_seq_one_letter_code
_entity_poly.pdbx_strand_id
1 'polypeptide(L)'
;MTPSLRTHLSPDGTGRLVTRRELLTSIGGAAAASSLRRSTDTQAVADSPLHIRVYPGPVSLRAWISHGFDGVHQDWPPPFRDAVSAVEGALEQILSYAHDRSRLEGLEARVERGELVRFPLSATPLSSEAVVPTLETVLDVFRAQLRARNALTGSACHLLLCWSPFNYRLGYGGTLSPNALVGNDAAGTTGDATTVANLGATELWDSRAVTRNMAIHELLHTILSSDVAEGVGGSRCDHDLGTAVRIDDDTMRVSPMATAYAGPDEIGGGTRWQGRGCANHDSFHRHDGFDGVEHWTYTTDLSEATLEAVTRSLERLVFQQP
;
A
#
# COMPACT_ATOMS: atom_id res chain seq x y z
N MET A 1 5.71 -67.37 0.09
CA MET A 1 4.30 -67.36 0.50
C MET A 1 3.81 -65.92 0.46
N THR A 2 2.96 -65.63 -0.53
CA THR A 2 2.04 -64.49 -0.57
C THR A 2 0.95 -64.66 0.49
N PRO A 3 0.35 -63.55 0.95
CA PRO A 3 -1.05 -63.34 0.56
C PRO A 3 -1.34 -61.89 0.12
N SER A 4 -2.20 -61.85 -0.89
CA SER A 4 -2.95 -60.73 -1.46
C SER A 4 -4.20 -60.38 -0.64
N LEU A 5 -4.92 -59.33 -1.11
CA LEU A 5 -6.34 -58.96 -0.93
C LEU A 5 -6.50 -57.70 -0.06
N ARG A 6 -7.31 -56.68 -0.42
CA ARG A 6 -8.34 -56.55 -1.46
C ARG A 6 -8.56 -55.05 -1.70
N THR A 7 -8.63 -54.68 -2.97
CA THR A 7 -9.31 -53.48 -3.46
C THR A 7 -10.81 -53.59 -3.18
N HIS A 8 -11.35 -52.61 -2.46
CA HIS A 8 -12.78 -52.28 -2.50
C HIS A 8 -12.90 -50.83 -2.95
N LEU A 9 -13.21 -50.67 -4.23
CA LEU A 9 -13.85 -49.50 -4.80
C LEU A 9 -15.36 -49.65 -4.57
N SER A 10 -15.99 -48.63 -3.97
CA SER A 10 -17.33 -48.15 -4.35
C SER A 10 -17.66 -46.86 -3.55
N PRO A 11 -18.67 -46.08 -3.93
CA PRO A 11 -18.48 -44.94 -4.83
C PRO A 11 -18.99 -43.65 -4.17
N ASP A 12 -18.27 -42.55 -4.36
CA ASP A 12 -18.76 -41.15 -4.32
C ASP A 12 -17.57 -40.24 -4.09
N GLY A 13 -16.75 -40.16 -5.14
CA GLY A 13 -15.67 -39.19 -5.23
C GLY A 13 -16.00 -38.21 -6.34
N THR A 14 -16.69 -37.11 -6.03
CA THR A 14 -16.55 -35.88 -6.83
C THR A 14 -15.21 -35.23 -6.51
N GLY A 15 -14.14 -35.95 -6.82
CA GLY A 15 -12.79 -35.41 -6.89
C GLY A 15 -12.65 -34.69 -8.22
N ARG A 16 -12.77 -33.36 -8.20
CA ARG A 16 -12.48 -32.56 -9.39
C ARG A 16 -10.96 -32.50 -9.56
N LEU A 17 -10.44 -33.37 -10.42
CA LEU A 17 -9.11 -33.26 -11.00
C LEU A 17 -9.04 -31.95 -11.79
N VAL A 18 -8.32 -30.97 -11.27
CA VAL A 18 -7.98 -29.74 -12.00
C VAL A 18 -6.81 -30.07 -12.92
N THR A 19 -7.14 -30.41 -14.18
CA THR A 19 -6.16 -30.69 -15.23
C THR A 19 -5.47 -29.42 -15.72
N ARG A 20 -4.18 -29.57 -16.07
CA ARG A 20 -3.15 -28.67 -16.66
C ARG A 20 -3.55 -27.67 -17.78
N ARG A 21 -4.82 -27.40 -18.04
CA ARG A 21 -5.30 -26.55 -19.14
C ARG A 21 -5.68 -25.11 -18.74
N GLU A 22 -5.59 -24.74 -17.47
CA GLU A 22 -5.80 -23.36 -16.99
C GLU A 22 -4.50 -22.53 -16.86
N LEU A 23 -3.34 -23.10 -17.23
CA LEU A 23 -2.01 -22.43 -17.13
C LEU A 23 -1.50 -21.83 -18.46
N LEU A 24 -2.34 -21.64 -19.48
CA LEU A 24 -1.92 -21.18 -20.82
C LEU A 24 -2.81 -20.11 -21.45
N THR A 25 -3.34 -19.18 -20.66
CA THR A 25 -4.00 -17.96 -21.18
C THR A 25 -3.31 -16.70 -20.66
N SER A 26 -2.06 -16.49 -21.11
CA SER A 26 -1.42 -15.17 -21.06
C SER A 26 -0.35 -15.05 -22.15
N ILE A 27 -0.74 -15.32 -23.41
CA ILE A 27 0.11 -15.10 -24.58
C ILE A 27 -0.67 -14.25 -25.58
N GLY A 28 -0.18 -13.04 -25.85
CA GLY A 28 -0.59 -12.23 -26.99
C GLY A 28 -0.84 -10.76 -26.64
N GLY A 29 0.04 -9.86 -27.08
CA GLY A 29 -0.22 -8.43 -27.02
C GLY A 29 1.01 -7.54 -27.19
N ALA A 30 1.26 -7.16 -28.44
CA ALA A 30 2.41 -6.43 -29.00
C ALA A 30 2.88 -5.15 -28.27
N ALA A 31 4.16 -4.85 -28.51
CA ALA A 31 4.84 -3.62 -28.18
C ALA A 31 4.27 -2.40 -28.93
N ALA A 32 4.21 -1.26 -28.25
CA ALA A 32 4.31 0.06 -28.85
C ALA A 32 5.03 0.96 -27.85
N ALA A 33 6.26 1.36 -28.19
CA ALA A 33 7.00 2.39 -27.47
C ALA A 33 6.42 3.75 -27.85
N SER A 34 6.12 4.59 -26.85
CA SER A 34 5.91 6.02 -27.08
C SER A 34 6.84 6.79 -26.15
N SER A 35 7.85 7.39 -26.76
CA SER A 35 8.81 8.27 -26.09
C SER A 35 8.26 9.69 -26.09
N LEU A 36 7.85 10.20 -24.94
CA LEU A 36 7.76 11.64 -24.70
C LEU A 36 8.80 12.00 -23.65
N ARG A 37 9.98 12.41 -24.16
CA ARG A 37 11.01 13.13 -23.42
C ARG A 37 10.38 14.46 -22.95
N ARG A 38 10.36 14.71 -21.63
CA ARG A 38 10.27 16.07 -21.12
C ARG A 38 11.59 16.41 -20.44
N SER A 39 12.16 17.52 -20.91
CA SER A 39 13.46 18.05 -20.52
C SER A 39 13.52 18.34 -19.03
N THR A 40 14.67 18.04 -18.44
CA THR A 40 15.15 18.52 -17.14
C THR A 40 15.19 20.04 -17.13
N ASP A 41 14.49 20.65 -16.17
CA ASP A 41 14.87 21.95 -15.63
C ASP A 41 15.19 21.76 -14.15
N THR A 42 16.34 22.31 -13.77
CA THR A 42 16.82 22.41 -12.39
C THR A 42 16.01 23.52 -11.74
N GLN A 43 14.98 23.15 -10.97
CA GLN A 43 14.14 24.10 -10.26
C GLN A 43 14.40 23.98 -8.76
N ALA A 44 14.70 25.11 -8.12
CA ALA A 44 14.80 25.23 -6.68
C ALA A 44 13.49 24.71 -6.05
N VAL A 45 13.63 23.84 -5.06
CA VAL A 45 12.54 23.01 -4.51
C VAL A 45 11.62 23.83 -3.59
N ALA A 46 11.88 25.13 -3.39
CA ALA A 46 11.08 26.00 -2.52
C ALA A 46 9.62 26.20 -2.99
N ASP A 47 9.32 25.99 -4.28
CA ASP A 47 7.98 26.17 -4.88
C ASP A 47 7.46 24.91 -5.60
N SER A 48 8.05 23.74 -5.36
CA SER A 48 7.68 22.51 -6.08
C SER A 48 6.63 21.71 -5.32
N PRO A 49 5.54 21.27 -5.98
CA PRO A 49 4.49 20.51 -5.30
C PRO A 49 5.02 19.18 -4.76
N LEU A 50 4.44 18.70 -3.66
CA LEU A 50 4.64 17.33 -3.20
C LEU A 50 4.11 16.37 -4.28
N HIS A 51 5.04 15.66 -4.93
CA HIS A 51 4.71 14.77 -6.03
C HIS A 51 4.42 13.36 -5.53
N ILE A 52 3.20 12.88 -5.76
CA ILE A 52 2.79 11.51 -5.44
C ILE A 52 2.40 10.83 -6.74
N ARG A 53 3.12 9.77 -7.08
CA ARG A 53 2.86 8.97 -8.28
C ARG A 53 2.33 7.61 -7.88
N VAL A 54 1.11 7.30 -8.29
CA VAL A 54 0.43 6.04 -7.98
C VAL A 54 0.51 5.12 -9.20
N TYR A 55 0.98 3.89 -9.01
CA TYR A 55 1.21 2.94 -10.09
C TYR A 55 0.31 1.72 -9.90
N PRO A 56 -0.40 1.26 -10.94
CA PRO A 56 -1.11 0.01 -10.86
C PRO A 56 -0.12 -1.14 -11.08
N GLY A 57 -0.21 -2.18 -10.25
CA GLY A 57 0.37 -3.49 -10.50
C GLY A 57 -0.53 -4.35 -11.40
N PRO A 58 -0.06 -5.54 -11.81
CA PRO A 58 -0.87 -6.45 -12.61
C PRO A 58 -2.05 -6.99 -11.79
N VAL A 59 -3.24 -7.04 -12.43
CA VAL A 59 -4.48 -7.57 -11.84
C VAL A 59 -4.92 -8.80 -12.63
N SER A 60 -5.33 -9.87 -11.94
CA SER A 60 -5.74 -11.11 -12.59
C SER A 60 -7.06 -10.93 -13.34
N LEU A 61 -7.25 -11.63 -14.47
CA LEU A 61 -8.50 -11.56 -15.25
C LEU A 61 -9.74 -11.91 -14.40
N ARG A 62 -9.60 -12.86 -13.47
CA ARG A 62 -10.67 -13.21 -12.53
C ARG A 62 -11.07 -12.02 -11.65
N ALA A 63 -10.09 -11.25 -11.16
CA ALA A 63 -10.36 -10.05 -10.37
C ALA A 63 -11.01 -8.94 -11.22
N TRP A 64 -10.59 -8.79 -12.48
CA TRP A 64 -11.26 -7.87 -13.42
C TRP A 64 -12.73 -8.22 -13.61
N ILE A 65 -13.04 -9.50 -13.82
CA ILE A 65 -14.42 -9.97 -13.99
C ILE A 65 -15.22 -9.81 -12.70
N SER A 66 -14.66 -10.17 -11.53
CA SER A 66 -15.39 -10.07 -10.25
C SER A 66 -15.73 -8.63 -9.88
N HIS A 67 -14.94 -7.67 -10.35
CA HIS A 67 -15.21 -6.24 -10.16
C HIS A 67 -15.91 -5.58 -11.37
N GLY A 68 -16.46 -6.38 -12.29
CA GLY A 68 -17.40 -5.94 -13.32
C GLY A 68 -16.78 -5.05 -14.40
N PHE A 69 -15.66 -5.46 -14.99
CA PHE A 69 -14.91 -4.63 -15.94
C PHE A 69 -14.83 -5.17 -17.36
N ASP A 70 -15.18 -4.30 -18.32
CA ASP A 70 -15.11 -4.55 -19.77
C ASP A 70 -13.88 -3.86 -20.41
N GLY A 71 -12.68 -4.19 -19.93
CA GLY A 71 -11.43 -4.02 -20.69
C GLY A 71 -10.59 -2.73 -20.56
N VAL A 72 -9.30 -2.96 -20.88
CA VAL A 72 -8.20 -2.09 -21.39
C VAL A 72 -7.65 -0.95 -20.52
N HIS A 73 -6.39 -1.16 -20.09
CA HIS A 73 -5.26 -0.26 -19.75
C HIS A 73 -5.45 1.13 -19.11
N GLN A 74 -6.48 1.90 -19.44
CA GLN A 74 -6.68 3.27 -18.95
C GLN A 74 -7.62 3.33 -17.74
N ASP A 75 -8.65 2.49 -17.71
CA ASP A 75 -9.55 2.46 -16.57
C ASP A 75 -9.07 1.43 -15.55
N TRP A 76 -8.73 1.89 -14.35
CA TRP A 76 -8.31 1.02 -13.26
C TRP A 76 -9.52 0.32 -12.65
N PRO A 77 -9.38 -0.91 -12.10
CA PRO A 77 -10.45 -1.55 -11.35
C PRO A 77 -10.95 -0.66 -10.21
N PRO A 78 -12.23 -0.77 -9.79
CA PRO A 78 -12.78 0.01 -8.69
C PRO A 78 -11.88 0.09 -7.45
N PRO A 79 -11.27 -1.01 -6.93
CA PRO A 79 -10.40 -0.91 -5.74
C PRO A 79 -9.23 0.05 -5.91
N PHE A 80 -8.65 0.09 -7.10
CA PHE A 80 -7.51 0.94 -7.41
C PHE A 80 -7.95 2.41 -7.51
N ARG A 81 -9.11 2.68 -8.13
CA ARG A 81 -9.64 4.05 -8.23
C ARG A 81 -10.02 4.60 -6.86
N ASP A 82 -10.68 3.78 -6.04
CA ASP A 82 -11.08 4.18 -4.69
C ASP A 82 -9.86 4.40 -3.80
N ALA A 83 -8.81 3.59 -3.95
CA ALA A 83 -7.53 3.80 -3.26
C ALA A 83 -6.85 5.12 -3.66
N VAL A 84 -6.82 5.47 -4.97
CA VAL A 84 -6.30 6.77 -5.42
C VAL A 84 -7.13 7.92 -4.87
N SER A 85 -8.46 7.82 -4.96
CA SER A 85 -9.36 8.86 -4.46
C SER A 85 -9.21 9.06 -2.95
N ALA A 86 -8.99 7.97 -2.20
CA ALA A 86 -8.70 8.04 -0.77
C ALA A 86 -7.36 8.74 -0.48
N VAL A 87 -6.32 8.46 -1.29
CA VAL A 87 -5.03 9.18 -1.22
C VAL A 87 -5.20 10.66 -1.52
N GLU A 88 -5.92 11.03 -2.58
CA GLU A 88 -6.22 12.42 -2.93
C GLU A 88 -6.94 13.14 -1.77
N GLY A 89 -7.99 12.53 -1.23
CA GLY A 89 -8.74 13.08 -0.09
C GLY A 89 -7.92 13.19 1.20
N ALA A 90 -6.96 12.29 1.44
CA ALA A 90 -6.05 12.39 2.58
C ALA A 90 -5.09 13.58 2.44
N LEU A 91 -4.59 13.85 1.23
CA LEU A 91 -3.75 15.02 0.96
C LEU A 91 -4.52 16.32 1.09
N GLU A 92 -5.77 16.36 0.63
CA GLU A 92 -6.65 17.52 0.82
C GLU A 92 -6.87 17.82 2.31
N GLN A 93 -7.05 16.80 3.15
CA GLN A 93 -7.14 16.97 4.60
C GLN A 93 -5.85 17.55 5.20
N ILE A 94 -4.68 17.05 4.78
CA ILE A 94 -3.37 17.54 5.24
C ILE A 94 -3.17 19.02 4.85
N LEU A 95 -3.43 19.36 3.59
CA LEU A 95 -3.29 20.73 3.09
C LEU A 95 -4.26 21.68 3.78
N SER A 96 -5.51 21.26 3.98
CA SER A 96 -6.51 22.05 4.71
C SER A 96 -6.08 22.28 6.16
N TYR A 97 -5.62 21.24 6.85
CA TYR A 97 -5.14 21.33 8.23
C TYR A 97 -3.96 22.31 8.38
N ALA A 98 -3.00 22.26 7.46
CA ALA A 98 -1.85 23.15 7.43
C ALA A 98 -2.28 24.60 7.15
N HIS A 99 -3.15 24.79 6.15
CA HIS A 99 -3.67 26.10 5.77
C HIS A 99 -4.45 26.78 6.90
N ASP A 100 -5.34 26.04 7.58
CA ASP A 100 -6.12 26.54 8.72
C ASP A 100 -5.25 27.00 9.90
N ARG A 101 -3.97 26.57 9.92
CA ARG A 101 -2.98 26.93 10.93
C ARG A 101 -1.91 27.89 10.41
N SER A 102 -2.07 28.44 9.20
CA SER A 102 -1.08 29.31 8.55
C SER A 102 0.31 28.68 8.44
N ARG A 103 0.35 27.38 8.15
CA ARG A 103 1.58 26.58 7.95
C ARG A 103 1.64 26.09 6.52
N LEU A 104 2.86 25.92 6.00
CA LEU A 104 3.10 25.44 4.63
C LEU A 104 2.32 26.24 3.57
N GLU A 105 2.26 27.57 3.73
CA GLU A 105 1.58 28.44 2.78
C GLU A 105 2.18 28.26 1.37
N GLY A 106 1.32 28.00 0.38
CA GLY A 106 1.74 27.74 -1.00
C GLY A 106 2.17 26.31 -1.30
N LEU A 107 2.20 25.40 -0.30
CA LEU A 107 2.43 23.99 -0.58
C LEU A 107 1.27 23.41 -1.40
N GLU A 108 1.59 22.91 -2.58
CA GLU A 108 0.67 22.15 -3.41
C GLU A 108 1.03 20.65 -3.32
N ALA A 109 0.04 19.78 -3.45
CA ALA A 109 0.25 18.35 -3.62
C ALA A 109 -0.37 17.89 -4.93
N ARG A 110 0.32 17.00 -5.65
CA ARG A 110 -0.17 16.47 -6.92
C ARG A 110 -0.10 14.96 -6.93
N VAL A 111 -1.26 14.34 -7.17
CA VAL A 111 -1.37 12.90 -7.43
C VAL A 111 -1.38 12.66 -8.93
N GLU A 112 -0.40 11.88 -9.41
CA GLU A 112 -0.30 11.48 -10.81
C GLU A 112 -0.48 9.97 -10.94
N ARG A 113 -1.22 9.55 -11.96
CA ARG A 113 -1.30 8.14 -12.34
C ARG A 113 -0.08 7.75 -13.16
N GLY A 114 0.70 6.82 -12.64
CA GLY A 114 1.82 6.20 -13.31
C GLY A 114 1.41 5.04 -14.23
N GLU A 115 2.34 4.64 -15.08
CA GLU A 115 2.16 3.50 -15.99
C GLU A 115 2.21 2.15 -15.25
N LEU A 116 1.50 1.15 -15.77
CA LEU A 116 1.51 -0.23 -15.26
C LEU A 116 2.92 -0.73 -14.93
N VAL A 117 3.12 -1.22 -13.70
CA VAL A 117 4.34 -1.91 -13.28
C VAL A 117 4.21 -3.38 -13.61
N ARG A 118 5.20 -3.93 -14.32
CA ARG A 118 5.19 -5.34 -14.75
C ARG A 118 6.19 -6.13 -13.92
N PHE A 119 5.75 -7.16 -13.21
CA PHE A 119 6.68 -8.06 -12.53
C PHE A 119 7.20 -9.10 -13.53
N PRO A 120 8.51 -9.17 -13.80
CA PRO A 120 9.04 -10.14 -14.74
C PRO A 120 8.85 -11.55 -14.17
N LEU A 121 8.37 -12.49 -15.01
CA LEU A 121 8.19 -13.89 -14.63
C LEU A 121 9.48 -14.55 -14.11
N SER A 122 10.65 -14.02 -14.50
CA SER A 122 11.97 -14.47 -14.07
C SER A 122 12.37 -14.01 -12.66
N ALA A 123 11.64 -13.09 -12.04
CA ALA A 123 11.81 -12.76 -10.61
C ALA A 123 11.07 -13.76 -9.70
N THR A 124 10.30 -14.68 -10.28
CA THR A 124 9.66 -15.80 -9.59
C THR A 124 10.61 -17.00 -9.60
N PRO A 125 11.05 -17.53 -8.44
CA PRO A 125 11.94 -18.69 -8.41
C PRO A 125 11.32 -19.90 -9.12
N LEU A 126 12.09 -20.57 -9.99
CA LEU A 126 11.68 -21.74 -10.79
C LEU A 126 11.51 -23.04 -9.96
N SER A 127 11.37 -22.93 -8.64
CA SER A 127 11.19 -24.05 -7.71
C SER A 127 9.73 -24.49 -7.68
N SER A 128 9.49 -25.80 -7.56
CA SER A 128 8.16 -26.40 -7.38
C SER A 128 7.49 -26.07 -6.04
N GLU A 129 8.21 -25.38 -5.15
CA GLU A 129 7.64 -24.69 -3.99
C GLU A 129 7.46 -23.21 -4.39
N ALA A 130 6.21 -22.79 -4.54
CA ALA A 130 5.86 -21.44 -4.98
C ALA A 130 6.30 -20.38 -3.95
N VAL A 131 7.54 -19.93 -4.03
CA VAL A 131 8.06 -18.82 -3.22
C VAL A 131 7.48 -17.52 -3.77
N VAL A 132 6.40 -17.02 -3.15
CA VAL A 132 5.89 -15.67 -3.40
C VAL A 132 6.96 -14.61 -3.05
N PRO A 133 7.05 -13.48 -3.79
CA PRO A 133 8.13 -12.50 -3.60
C PRO A 133 8.01 -11.77 -2.26
N THR A 134 9.15 -11.42 -1.65
CA THR A 134 9.19 -10.56 -0.44
C THR A 134 8.82 -9.12 -0.79
N LEU A 135 8.43 -8.34 0.23
CA LEU A 135 8.31 -6.89 0.12
C LEU A 135 9.58 -6.25 -0.49
N GLU A 136 10.77 -6.65 -0.04
CA GLU A 136 12.07 -6.19 -0.59
C GLU A 136 12.19 -6.46 -2.10
N THR A 137 11.90 -7.69 -2.54
CA THR A 137 11.95 -8.04 -3.98
C THR A 137 10.94 -7.21 -4.79
N VAL A 138 9.75 -6.98 -4.25
CA VAL A 138 8.71 -6.18 -4.91
C VAL A 138 9.16 -4.73 -5.07
N LEU A 139 9.67 -4.11 -4.01
CA LEU A 139 10.17 -2.74 -4.01
C LEU A 139 11.38 -2.57 -4.93
N ASP A 140 12.31 -3.51 -4.95
CA ASP A 140 13.49 -3.47 -5.83
C ASP A 140 13.10 -3.51 -7.31
N VAL A 141 12.21 -4.42 -7.70
CA VAL A 141 11.70 -4.53 -9.07
C VAL A 141 10.93 -3.27 -9.47
N PHE A 142 10.15 -2.72 -8.55
CA PHE A 142 9.41 -1.50 -8.78
C PHE A 142 10.36 -0.32 -9.02
N ARG A 143 11.33 -0.11 -8.14
CA ARG A 143 12.35 0.94 -8.26
C ARG A 143 13.19 0.78 -9.52
N ALA A 144 13.57 -0.45 -9.89
CA ALA A 144 14.30 -0.71 -11.13
C ALA A 144 13.50 -0.27 -12.37
N GLN A 145 12.19 -0.47 -12.38
CA GLN A 145 11.32 0.01 -13.45
C GLN A 145 11.17 1.53 -13.45
N LEU A 146 11.02 2.16 -12.29
CA LEU A 146 11.02 3.62 -12.19
C LEU A 146 12.31 4.22 -12.75
N ARG A 147 13.47 3.64 -12.40
CA ARG A 147 14.77 4.03 -12.93
C ARG A 147 14.85 3.83 -14.44
N ALA A 148 14.45 2.68 -14.96
CA ALA A 148 14.46 2.39 -16.39
C ALA A 148 13.57 3.36 -17.21
N ARG A 149 12.54 3.91 -16.58
CA ARG A 149 11.63 4.92 -17.15
C ARG A 149 12.08 6.37 -16.90
N ASN A 150 13.20 6.59 -16.21
CA ASN A 150 13.65 7.91 -15.74
C ASN A 150 12.56 8.65 -14.94
N ALA A 151 11.80 7.92 -14.12
CA ALA A 151 10.71 8.47 -13.32
C ALA A 151 11.15 8.98 -11.94
N LEU A 152 12.39 8.69 -11.52
CA LEU A 152 12.96 9.12 -10.24
C LEU A 152 13.46 10.56 -10.38
N THR A 153 12.86 11.49 -9.63
CA THR A 153 13.15 12.94 -9.70
C THR A 153 13.86 13.47 -8.46
N GLY A 154 13.89 12.67 -7.40
CA GLY A 154 14.54 12.93 -6.12
C GLY A 154 13.67 13.62 -5.07
N SER A 155 12.38 13.72 -5.30
CA SER A 155 11.44 14.42 -4.41
C SER A 155 10.01 13.90 -4.51
N ALA A 156 9.82 12.69 -5.05
CA ALA A 156 8.50 12.09 -5.21
C ALA A 156 8.29 10.88 -4.29
N CYS A 157 7.04 10.68 -3.87
CA CYS A 157 6.57 9.40 -3.38
C CYS A 157 6.03 8.57 -4.55
N HIS A 158 6.50 7.32 -4.67
CA HIS A 158 5.96 6.35 -5.61
C HIS A 158 5.21 5.24 -4.86
N LEU A 159 3.89 5.21 -5.00
CA LEU A 159 3.00 4.21 -4.40
C LEU A 159 2.61 3.16 -5.45
N LEU A 160 2.96 1.90 -5.23
CA LEU A 160 2.51 0.77 -6.05
C LEU A 160 1.26 0.13 -5.43
N LEU A 161 0.16 0.13 -6.17
CA LEU A 161 -1.05 -0.62 -5.82
C LEU A 161 -0.92 -2.04 -6.38
N CYS A 162 -0.71 -3.02 -5.51
CA CYS A 162 -0.49 -4.41 -5.88
C CYS A 162 -1.76 -5.26 -5.73
N TRP A 163 -1.98 -6.21 -6.64
CA TRP A 163 -3.00 -7.24 -6.49
C TRP A 163 -2.34 -8.60 -6.19
N SER A 164 -2.02 -8.84 -4.92
CA SER A 164 -1.39 -10.09 -4.48
C SER A 164 -2.08 -10.69 -3.25
N PRO A 165 -3.35 -11.12 -3.39
CA PRO A 165 -4.18 -11.55 -2.26
C PRO A 165 -3.59 -12.65 -1.39
N PHE A 166 -2.74 -13.51 -1.97
CA PHE A 166 -2.19 -14.68 -1.29
C PHE A 166 -0.70 -14.52 -0.93
N ASN A 167 -0.12 -13.34 -1.13
CA ASN A 167 1.29 -13.10 -0.80
C ASN A 167 1.45 -12.63 0.64
N TYR A 168 1.49 -13.59 1.57
CA TYR A 168 1.73 -13.32 2.99
C TYR A 168 3.06 -12.61 3.28
N ARG A 169 4.08 -12.76 2.41
CA ARG A 169 5.40 -12.10 2.55
C ARG A 169 5.38 -10.64 2.14
N LEU A 170 4.37 -10.22 1.37
CA LEU A 170 4.07 -8.82 1.10
C LEU A 170 3.13 -8.24 2.16
N GLY A 171 2.28 -9.08 2.76
CA GLY A 171 1.25 -8.63 3.70
C GLY A 171 0.30 -7.63 3.04
N TYR A 172 -0.05 -6.57 3.75
CA TYR A 172 -0.87 -5.47 3.24
C TYR A 172 -0.09 -4.36 2.55
N GLY A 173 1.23 -4.41 2.63
CA GLY A 173 2.07 -3.36 2.09
C GLY A 173 3.33 -3.16 2.90
N GLY A 174 4.06 -2.13 2.51
CA GLY A 174 5.16 -1.63 3.30
C GLY A 174 6.08 -0.70 2.50
N THR A 175 6.90 0.01 3.27
CA THR A 175 8.06 0.75 2.78
C THR A 175 9.33 0.23 3.46
N LEU A 176 10.49 0.37 2.80
CA LEU A 176 11.78 -0.07 3.33
C LEU A 176 12.86 0.98 3.13
N SER A 177 13.72 1.12 4.13
CA SER A 177 14.96 1.89 4.02
C SER A 177 15.86 1.31 2.90
N PRO A 178 16.68 2.15 2.24
CA PRO A 178 16.89 3.57 2.51
C PRO A 178 15.86 4.50 1.82
N ASN A 179 14.97 3.97 0.98
CA ASN A 179 14.02 4.75 0.17
C ASN A 179 12.64 4.82 0.80
N ALA A 180 12.63 4.91 2.13
CA ALA A 180 11.42 4.96 2.91
C ALA A 180 10.82 6.36 2.95
N LEU A 181 11.64 7.42 2.94
CA LEU A 181 11.20 8.79 3.15
C LEU A 181 11.51 9.68 1.96
N VAL A 182 10.54 10.51 1.56
CA VAL A 182 10.73 11.53 0.54
C VAL A 182 11.76 12.54 1.04
N GLY A 183 12.63 13.02 0.16
CA GLY A 183 13.69 13.97 0.49
C GLY A 183 14.86 13.39 1.28
N ASN A 184 14.86 12.08 1.60
CA ASN A 184 16.00 11.45 2.24
C ASN A 184 17.20 11.36 1.28
N ASP A 185 18.25 12.13 1.54
CA ASP A 185 19.46 12.27 0.73
C ASP A 185 20.60 11.31 1.14
N ALA A 186 20.29 10.30 1.96
CA ALA A 186 21.25 9.28 2.35
C ALA A 186 22.01 8.69 1.15
N ALA A 187 23.31 8.41 1.33
CA ALA A 187 24.17 7.92 0.25
C ALA A 187 23.56 6.70 -0.49
N GLY A 188 23.30 6.86 -1.79
CA GLY A 188 22.71 5.82 -2.64
C GLY A 188 21.19 5.92 -2.84
N THR A 189 20.52 6.91 -2.25
CA THR A 189 19.12 7.25 -2.57
C THR A 189 19.08 8.30 -3.68
N THR A 190 17.91 8.43 -4.32
CA THR A 190 17.64 9.58 -5.21
C THR A 190 17.00 10.74 -4.46
N GLY A 191 16.50 10.52 -3.24
CA GLY A 191 15.52 11.38 -2.55
C GLY A 191 14.06 10.97 -2.78
N ASP A 192 13.79 10.02 -3.69
CA ASP A 192 12.43 9.49 -3.87
C ASP A 192 12.12 8.35 -2.87
N ALA A 193 10.89 8.33 -2.39
CA ALA A 193 10.35 7.24 -1.59
C ALA A 193 9.59 6.23 -2.45
N THR A 194 9.64 4.97 -2.04
CA THR A 194 8.88 3.88 -2.68
C THR A 194 8.12 3.09 -1.63
N THR A 195 6.85 2.83 -1.89
CA THR A 195 5.96 2.08 -1.02
C THR A 195 5.00 1.22 -1.83
N VAL A 196 4.42 0.19 -1.19
CA VAL A 196 3.47 -0.74 -1.82
C VAL A 196 2.25 -0.87 -0.93
N ALA A 197 1.04 -0.82 -1.51
CA ALA A 197 -0.19 -1.23 -0.87
C ALA A 197 -0.78 -2.45 -1.59
N ASN A 198 -0.94 -3.57 -0.90
CA ASN A 198 -1.51 -4.81 -1.43
C ASN A 198 -3.04 -4.79 -1.35
N LEU A 199 -3.65 -4.10 -2.32
CA LEU A 199 -5.09 -3.98 -2.44
C LEU A 199 -5.76 -5.35 -2.61
N GLY A 200 -5.10 -6.29 -3.31
CA GLY A 200 -5.65 -7.63 -3.48
C GLY A 200 -5.87 -8.36 -2.15
N ALA A 201 -4.97 -8.20 -1.19
CA ALA A 201 -5.10 -8.84 0.12
C ALA A 201 -6.21 -8.18 0.96
N THR A 202 -6.22 -6.85 1.04
CA THR A 202 -7.26 -6.13 1.79
C THR A 202 -8.67 -6.32 1.18
N GLU A 203 -8.79 -6.39 -0.15
CA GLU A 203 -10.06 -6.67 -0.82
C GLU A 203 -10.57 -8.09 -0.60
N LEU A 204 -9.66 -9.08 -0.58
CA LEU A 204 -10.05 -10.48 -0.43
C LEU A 204 -10.37 -10.83 1.03
N TRP A 205 -9.59 -10.31 1.97
CA TRP A 205 -9.63 -10.75 3.36
C TRP A 205 -10.34 -9.78 4.30
N ASP A 206 -10.56 -8.52 3.89
CA ASP A 206 -11.30 -7.54 4.67
C ASP A 206 -12.41 -6.88 3.84
N SER A 207 -12.20 -5.61 3.45
CA SER A 207 -13.21 -4.79 2.81
C SER A 207 -12.57 -3.63 2.05
N ARG A 208 -13.37 -3.04 1.15
CA ARG A 208 -13.02 -1.81 0.43
C ARG A 208 -12.61 -0.65 1.34
N ALA A 209 -13.15 -0.60 2.56
CA ALA A 209 -12.78 0.45 3.51
C ALA A 209 -11.34 0.27 4.01
N VAL A 210 -10.92 -0.97 4.30
CA VAL A 210 -9.54 -1.30 4.65
C VAL A 210 -8.59 -1.05 3.47
N THR A 211 -9.00 -1.37 2.25
CA THR A 211 -8.23 -1.09 1.03
C THR A 211 -7.93 0.40 0.85
N ARG A 212 -8.92 1.27 1.10
CA ARG A 212 -8.72 2.74 1.09
C ARG A 212 -7.76 3.18 2.18
N ASN A 213 -7.96 2.70 3.41
CA ASN A 213 -7.10 3.03 4.54
C ASN A 213 -5.66 2.59 4.32
N MET A 214 -5.44 1.40 3.76
CA MET A 214 -4.09 0.89 3.52
C MET A 214 -3.34 1.69 2.45
N ALA A 215 -4.02 2.18 1.41
CA ALA A 215 -3.40 3.07 0.44
C ALA A 215 -2.93 4.40 1.06
N ILE A 216 -3.75 4.97 1.96
CA ILE A 216 -3.39 6.16 2.74
C ILE A 216 -2.22 5.83 3.68
N HIS A 217 -2.34 4.76 4.46
CA HIS A 217 -1.35 4.32 5.44
C HIS A 217 0.04 4.16 4.82
N GLU A 218 0.14 3.42 3.72
CA GLU A 218 1.41 3.16 3.05
C GLU A 218 2.00 4.41 2.40
N LEU A 219 1.17 5.35 1.96
CA LEU A 219 1.61 6.68 1.54
C LEU A 219 2.18 7.47 2.71
N LEU A 220 1.51 7.49 3.86
CA LEU A 220 1.93 8.30 5.00
C LEU A 220 3.28 7.87 5.57
N HIS A 221 3.59 6.56 5.53
CA HIS A 221 4.93 6.05 5.82
C HIS A 221 6.04 6.66 4.98
N THR A 222 5.71 7.19 3.79
CA THR A 222 6.71 7.86 2.95
C THR A 222 7.03 9.29 3.34
N ILE A 223 6.25 9.85 4.25
CA ILE A 223 6.35 11.25 4.68
C ILE A 223 6.74 11.33 6.16
N LEU A 224 6.18 10.45 7.00
CA LEU A 224 6.32 10.50 8.45
C LEU A 224 7.70 10.02 8.90
N SER A 225 8.49 10.92 9.51
CA SER A 225 9.72 10.52 10.19
C SER A 225 9.44 10.06 11.62
N SER A 226 10.15 9.01 12.07
CA SER A 226 9.91 8.41 13.39
C SER A 226 10.14 9.36 14.56
N ASP A 227 11.01 10.37 14.40
CA ASP A 227 11.27 11.37 15.43
C ASP A 227 10.17 12.45 15.50
N VAL A 228 9.49 12.75 14.39
CA VAL A 228 8.27 13.57 14.40
C VAL A 228 7.12 12.79 15.03
N ALA A 229 6.98 11.51 14.68
CA ALA A 229 6.01 10.63 15.33
C ALA A 229 6.23 10.59 16.85
N GLU A 230 7.47 10.46 17.32
CA GLU A 230 7.82 10.52 18.75
C GLU A 230 7.46 11.87 19.37
N GLY A 231 7.77 12.97 18.69
CA GLY A 231 7.47 14.33 19.17
C GLY A 231 5.97 14.68 19.23
N VAL A 232 5.12 14.00 18.47
CA VAL A 232 3.65 14.25 18.42
C VAL A 232 2.87 13.20 19.21
N GLY A 233 3.15 11.92 18.98
CA GLY A 233 2.43 10.78 19.58
C GLY A 233 3.05 10.24 20.86
N GLY A 234 4.26 10.68 21.24
CA GLY A 234 4.98 10.16 22.41
C GLY A 234 5.60 8.77 22.19
N SER A 235 5.54 8.26 20.95
CA SER A 235 6.08 6.96 20.53
C SER A 235 6.73 7.10 19.17
N ARG A 236 7.83 6.38 18.94
CA ARG A 236 8.52 6.33 17.64
C ARG A 236 7.73 5.62 16.55
N CYS A 237 6.66 4.93 16.93
CA CYS A 237 5.80 4.23 15.99
C CYS A 237 4.74 5.20 15.44
N ASP A 238 4.82 5.50 14.15
CA ASP A 238 3.84 6.29 13.40
C ASP A 238 2.42 5.71 13.42
N HIS A 239 2.26 4.38 13.53
CA HIS A 239 0.95 3.75 13.74
C HIS A 239 0.23 4.28 14.98
N ASP A 240 0.99 4.68 16.00
CA ASP A 240 0.45 5.22 17.25
C ASP A 240 -0.20 6.59 17.04
N LEU A 241 0.01 7.25 15.90
CA LEU A 241 -0.70 8.48 15.54
C LEU A 241 -2.16 8.21 15.16
N GLY A 242 -2.52 6.96 14.86
CA GLY A 242 -3.88 6.57 14.53
C GLY A 242 -4.85 6.66 15.71
N THR A 243 -6.12 6.40 15.42
CA THR A 243 -7.20 6.41 16.40
C THR A 243 -8.09 5.19 16.21
N ALA A 244 -8.47 4.58 17.33
CA ALA A 244 -9.54 3.59 17.41
C ALA A 244 -10.52 4.09 18.48
N VAL A 245 -11.64 4.68 18.03
CA VAL A 245 -12.63 5.33 18.91
C VAL A 245 -13.98 4.68 18.81
N ARG A 246 -14.67 4.56 19.93
CA ARG A 246 -16.01 3.98 20.00
C ARG A 246 -17.02 4.99 19.47
N ILE A 247 -17.91 4.53 18.60
CA ILE A 247 -18.96 5.39 18.00
C ILE A 247 -20.37 5.05 18.52
N ASP A 248 -20.56 3.87 19.08
CA ASP A 248 -21.76 3.39 19.77
C ASP A 248 -21.38 2.24 20.72
N ASP A 249 -22.34 1.57 21.34
CA ASP A 249 -22.09 0.62 22.43
C ASP A 249 -21.19 -0.57 22.03
N ASP A 250 -21.18 -0.99 20.76
CA ASP A 250 -20.45 -2.18 20.29
C ASP A 250 -19.52 -1.95 19.09
N THR A 251 -19.52 -0.74 18.51
CA THR A 251 -18.77 -0.44 17.28
C THR A 251 -17.58 0.48 17.52
N MET A 252 -16.42 0.03 17.03
CA MET A 252 -15.18 0.78 16.98
C MET A 252 -14.94 1.36 15.58
N ARG A 253 -14.57 2.65 15.49
CA ARG A 253 -14.15 3.32 14.26
C ARG A 253 -12.64 3.52 14.25
N VAL A 254 -12.00 3.06 13.18
CA VAL A 254 -10.54 3.01 13.04
C VAL A 254 -10.08 3.93 11.90
N SER A 255 -9.06 4.75 12.15
CA SER A 255 -8.43 5.63 11.16
C SER A 255 -7.29 4.93 10.40
N PRO A 256 -6.75 5.50 9.29
CA PRO A 256 -5.77 4.82 8.45
C PRO A 256 -4.51 4.34 9.17
N MET A 257 -3.88 5.17 10.00
CA MET A 257 -2.66 4.78 10.75
C MET A 257 -2.93 3.74 11.85
N ALA A 258 -4.18 3.62 12.33
CA ALA A 258 -4.61 2.59 13.27
C ALA A 258 -5.15 1.32 12.60
N THR A 259 -5.27 1.32 11.26
CA THR A 259 -5.71 0.16 10.48
C THR A 259 -4.54 -0.82 10.37
N ALA A 260 -4.26 -1.56 11.45
CA ALA A 260 -3.05 -2.36 11.59
C ALA A 260 -3.19 -3.85 11.18
N TYR A 261 -2.32 -4.25 10.24
CA TYR A 261 -1.68 -5.53 9.90
C TYR A 261 -2.45 -6.86 9.68
N ALA A 262 -2.10 -7.51 8.55
CA ALA A 262 -2.25 -8.94 8.30
C ALA A 262 -1.15 -9.72 9.05
N GLY A 263 -1.53 -10.80 9.73
CA GLY A 263 -0.54 -11.67 10.39
C GLY A 263 0.34 -12.39 9.37
N PRO A 264 1.67 -12.44 9.56
CA PRO A 264 2.61 -12.99 8.58
C PRO A 264 2.58 -14.52 8.45
N ASP A 265 1.75 -15.21 9.25
CA ASP A 265 2.01 -16.63 9.51
C ASP A 265 1.21 -17.61 8.63
N GLU A 266 0.09 -17.21 8.01
CA GLU A 266 -0.74 -18.15 7.21
C GLU A 266 -1.56 -17.49 6.09
N ILE A 267 -1.75 -18.21 4.98
CA ILE A 267 -2.70 -17.85 3.92
C ILE A 267 -4.11 -17.72 4.53
N GLY A 268 -4.74 -16.56 4.40
CA GLY A 268 -6.11 -16.32 4.85
C GLY A 268 -6.26 -15.69 6.23
N GLY A 269 -5.17 -15.26 6.87
CA GLY A 269 -5.26 -14.29 7.95
C GLY A 269 -5.53 -12.89 7.39
N GLY A 270 -6.78 -12.43 7.45
CA GLY A 270 -7.12 -11.01 7.25
C GLY A 270 -6.52 -10.12 8.36
N THR A 271 -7.08 -8.93 8.58
CA THR A 271 -6.58 -8.03 9.65
C THR A 271 -6.73 -8.72 11.02
N ARG A 272 -5.62 -9.14 11.64
CA ARG A 272 -5.65 -9.87 12.93
C ARG A 272 -5.59 -8.93 14.14
N TRP A 273 -5.20 -7.67 13.93
CA TRP A 273 -4.89 -6.72 15.00
C TRP A 273 -5.43 -5.33 14.71
N GLN A 274 -6.69 -5.27 14.28
CA GLN A 274 -7.41 -4.02 14.05
C GLN A 274 -7.28 -3.13 15.27
N GLY A 275 -6.73 -1.94 15.07
CA GLY A 275 -6.59 -0.98 16.15
C GLY A 275 -5.63 -1.42 17.27
N ARG A 276 -4.48 -2.05 17.01
CA ARG A 276 -3.55 -2.47 18.09
C ARG A 276 -2.09 -2.04 17.92
N GLY A 277 -1.79 -0.92 17.25
CA GLY A 277 -0.40 -0.43 17.10
C GLY A 277 0.59 -1.48 16.53
N CYS A 278 1.89 -1.21 16.57
CA CYS A 278 2.93 -2.15 16.09
C CYS A 278 3.74 -2.81 17.23
N ALA A 279 4.03 -2.09 18.32
CA ALA A 279 4.91 -2.57 19.39
C ALA A 279 4.28 -2.51 20.81
N ASN A 280 3.36 -1.58 21.04
CA ASN A 280 2.55 -1.52 22.25
C ASN A 280 1.07 -1.45 21.82
N HIS A 281 0.31 -2.47 22.16
CA HIS A 281 -1.02 -2.65 21.58
C HIS A 281 -2.09 -1.68 22.11
N ASP A 282 -1.72 -0.86 23.10
CA ASP A 282 -2.59 0.13 23.74
C ASP A 282 -2.12 1.59 23.48
N SER A 283 -1.07 1.82 22.68
CA SER A 283 -0.38 3.12 22.59
C SER A 283 -0.91 4.11 21.55
N PHE A 284 -2.10 3.92 20.99
CA PHE A 284 -2.64 4.92 20.07
C PHE A 284 -2.85 6.27 20.72
N HIS A 285 -2.73 7.32 19.91
CA HIS A 285 -3.00 8.70 20.28
C HIS A 285 -4.38 8.86 20.91
N ARG A 286 -5.36 8.09 20.39
CA ARG A 286 -6.64 7.88 21.09
C ARG A 286 -7.14 6.46 20.92
N HIS A 287 -7.47 5.85 22.05
CA HIS A 287 -8.04 4.51 22.14
C HIS A 287 -9.09 4.44 23.25
N ASP A 288 -10.31 3.99 22.93
CA ASP A 288 -11.42 3.92 23.90
C ASP A 288 -11.58 2.54 24.57
N GLY A 289 -10.64 1.60 24.38
CA GLY A 289 -10.72 0.24 24.91
C GLY A 289 -11.52 -0.72 24.03
N PHE A 290 -11.08 -1.99 23.95
CA PHE A 290 -11.71 -3.02 23.11
C PHE A 290 -12.84 -3.81 23.80
N ASP A 291 -13.04 -3.62 25.10
CA ASP A 291 -14.02 -4.40 25.86
C ASP A 291 -15.43 -4.17 25.30
N GLY A 292 -16.12 -5.26 24.96
CA GLY A 292 -17.47 -5.20 24.39
C GLY A 292 -17.54 -4.67 22.95
N VAL A 293 -16.43 -4.60 22.21
CA VAL A 293 -16.47 -4.28 20.77
C VAL A 293 -16.78 -5.55 19.97
N GLU A 294 -17.89 -5.53 19.24
CA GLU A 294 -18.31 -6.62 18.33
C GLU A 294 -18.18 -6.22 16.85
N HIS A 295 -18.12 -4.91 16.58
CA HIS A 295 -18.16 -4.36 15.23
C HIS A 295 -17.03 -3.36 14.98
N TRP A 296 -16.54 -3.37 13.74
CA TRP A 296 -15.42 -2.54 13.32
C TRP A 296 -15.80 -1.79 12.05
N THR A 297 -15.59 -0.48 12.07
CA THR A 297 -15.79 0.40 10.92
C THR A 297 -14.52 1.19 10.66
N TYR A 298 -14.33 1.62 9.40
CA TYR A 298 -13.11 2.30 8.98
C TYR A 298 -13.46 3.64 8.36
N THR A 299 -12.73 4.67 8.78
CA THR A 299 -12.78 5.99 8.17
C THR A 299 -11.48 6.29 7.45
N THR A 300 -11.58 7.06 6.37
CA THR A 300 -10.44 7.68 5.68
C THR A 300 -10.02 9.01 6.30
N ASP A 301 -10.73 9.46 7.35
CA ASP A 301 -10.37 10.66 8.09
C ASP A 301 -9.05 10.43 8.85
N LEU A 302 -8.13 11.38 8.70
CA LEU A 302 -6.88 11.38 9.44
C LEU A 302 -7.13 11.90 10.86
N SER A 303 -6.44 11.32 11.84
CA SER A 303 -6.49 11.86 13.20
C SER A 303 -5.77 13.21 13.26
N GLU A 304 -6.08 14.02 14.28
CA GLU A 304 -5.36 15.28 14.50
C GLU A 304 -3.85 15.05 14.69
N ALA A 305 -3.45 13.97 15.39
CA ALA A 305 -2.05 13.63 15.55
C ALA A 305 -1.38 13.21 14.23
N THR A 306 -2.06 12.46 13.36
CA THR A 306 -1.56 12.15 12.03
C THR A 306 -1.38 13.42 11.21
N LEU A 307 -2.38 14.32 11.19
CA LEU A 307 -2.30 15.59 10.48
C LEU A 307 -1.15 16.47 10.99
N GLU A 308 -0.99 16.59 12.30
CA GLU A 308 0.09 17.38 12.91
C GLU A 308 1.48 16.80 12.59
N ALA A 309 1.64 15.48 12.71
CA ALA A 309 2.91 14.81 12.45
C ALA A 309 3.29 14.89 10.96
N VAL A 310 2.34 14.70 10.05
CA VAL A 310 2.59 14.86 8.61
C VAL A 310 2.98 16.30 8.30
N THR A 311 2.26 17.28 8.85
CA THR A 311 2.55 18.71 8.65
C THR A 311 3.97 19.05 9.11
N ARG A 312 4.38 18.63 10.32
CA ARG A 312 5.74 18.84 10.83
C ARG A 312 6.81 18.14 9.99
N SER A 313 6.50 16.96 9.46
CA SER A 313 7.43 16.23 8.59
C SER A 313 7.62 16.98 7.27
N LEU A 314 6.53 17.48 6.67
CA LEU A 314 6.58 18.28 5.45
C LEU A 314 7.33 19.61 5.65
N GLU A 315 7.15 20.28 6.80
CA GLU A 315 7.92 21.50 7.12
C GLU A 315 9.43 21.22 7.09
N ARG A 316 9.87 20.10 7.64
CA ARG A 316 11.29 19.73 7.58
C ARG A 316 11.74 19.51 6.14
N LEU A 317 10.93 18.85 5.32
CA LEU A 317 11.26 18.64 3.91
C LEU A 317 11.36 19.95 3.12
N VAL A 318 10.50 20.93 3.40
CA VAL A 318 10.52 22.24 2.75
C VAL A 318 11.68 23.10 3.26
N PHE A 319 11.92 23.11 4.58
CA PHE A 319 12.90 23.99 5.23
C PHE A 319 14.31 23.41 5.35
N GLN A 320 14.55 22.13 5.02
CA GLN A 320 15.90 21.53 4.96
C GLN A 320 16.65 21.83 3.65
N GLN A 321 16.18 22.78 2.83
CA GLN A 321 16.97 23.24 1.69
C GLN A 321 18.13 24.13 2.16
N PRO A 322 19.36 23.91 1.66
CA PRO A 322 20.52 24.74 1.98
C PRO A 322 20.38 26.18 1.49
#